data_AF-A0A1Y1HU75-F1
#
_entry.id   AF-A0A1Y1HU75-F1
#
_cell.length_a   1.000
_cell.length_b   1.000
_cell.length_c   1.000
_cell.angle_alpha   90.00
_cell.angle_beta   90.00
_cell.angle_gamma   90.00
#
_symmetry.space_group_name_H-M   'P 1'
#
loop_
_entity.id
_entity.type
_entity.pdbx_description
1 polymer ?
#
loop_
_entity_poly.entity_id
_entity_poly.type
_entity_poly.pdbx_seq_one_letter_code
_entity_poly.pdbx_strand_id
1 'polypeptide(L)'
;MTFMLMFKETDDTWCIMRRPSRFTHGSRQSRSVQLCRVTTLVVGLLVCGIYARFLWPSSTEREDADHDIRTEMTESNVSAEKIQTPQQKLWLTIGIPTVPRRNDIDYLMTTVEALLQELPSTLDAPLYAKVRVIVMNNKKGKHVVFERAKTRYQNAGTDVLLSRAIAASHIEFVDNPGDFVDPFKGKIEEPDDLNNPSSRPGSAVRQQTCDLITLMEEALRRPSDYYMFMEDDFRTCGKALEATKYAIGLATEMSPSWLAMRVSYGMNGIVMRSRDLPPFSDFLREHLARLPPDLLWTGYLDGRTYDKPEEDTRVNRGPLMVFKHNLFDHIGTVSSFEVRPDRPKWPGCYESMANVWSLQEHERFDPRCDEFDVSPCIGLTTDSKAALIYKGGHSFQPP
;
A
#
# COMPACT_ATOMS: atom_id res chain seq x y z
N MET A 1 5.96 2.50 -31.07
CA MET A 1 7.08 3.01 -30.25
C MET A 1 7.89 1.83 -29.78
N THR A 2 9.12 1.69 -30.27
CA THR A 2 10.05 0.62 -29.88
C THR A 2 10.83 1.12 -28.66
N PHE A 3 10.74 0.44 -27.53
CA PHE A 3 11.57 0.76 -26.37
C PHE A 3 13.01 0.33 -26.65
N MET A 4 13.92 1.31 -26.66
CA MET A 4 15.35 1.11 -26.81
C MET A 4 15.96 1.20 -25.42
N LEU A 5 16.42 0.07 -24.89
CA LEU A 5 17.20 0.01 -23.65
C LEU A 5 18.56 0.66 -23.90
N MET A 6 18.84 1.78 -23.24
CA MET A 6 20.15 2.40 -23.20
C MET A 6 20.80 2.10 -21.86
N PHE A 7 21.97 1.47 -21.89
CA PHE A 7 22.83 1.32 -20.73
C PHE A 7 23.95 2.35 -20.80
N LYS A 8 24.21 3.01 -19.67
CA LYS A 8 25.34 3.92 -19.48
C LYS A 8 26.46 3.13 -18.81
N GLU A 9 27.47 2.77 -19.58
CA GLU A 9 28.77 2.36 -19.04
C GLU A 9 29.66 3.60 -18.98
N THR A 10 30.52 3.65 -17.98
CA THR A 10 31.35 4.80 -17.62
C THR A 10 32.25 5.28 -18.77
N ASP A 11 32.35 6.60 -18.88
CA ASP A 11 33.16 7.45 -19.77
C ASP A 11 32.71 7.61 -21.24
N ASP A 12 32.69 8.89 -21.66
CA ASP A 12 32.01 9.46 -22.84
C ASP A 12 32.35 8.81 -24.19
N THR A 13 31.60 7.76 -24.59
CA THR A 13 31.41 7.43 -26.02
C THR A 13 30.17 6.57 -26.26
N TRP A 14 29.32 6.98 -27.21
CA TRP A 14 28.14 6.21 -27.64
C TRP A 14 28.54 5.24 -28.78
N CYS A 15 28.51 3.92 -28.51
CA CYS A 15 28.70 2.90 -29.55
C CYS A 15 27.35 2.28 -29.96
N ILE A 16 27.00 2.42 -31.24
CA ILE A 16 25.85 1.73 -31.85
C ILE A 16 26.29 0.32 -32.26
N MET A 17 25.94 -0.71 -31.48
CA MET A 17 26.12 -2.10 -31.93
C MET A 17 24.95 -2.54 -32.82
N ARG A 18 25.21 -2.62 -34.14
CA ARG A 18 24.39 -3.43 -35.06
C ARG A 18 24.83 -4.89 -34.95
N ARG A 19 23.93 -5.80 -34.59
CA ARG A 19 24.19 -7.24 -34.68
C ARG A 19 24.33 -7.68 -36.14
N PRO A 20 25.38 -8.44 -36.52
CA PRO A 20 25.42 -9.11 -37.81
C PRO A 20 24.59 -10.40 -37.78
N SER A 21 24.02 -10.69 -38.94
CA SER A 21 23.35 -11.94 -39.33
C SER A 21 24.32 -13.13 -39.47
N ARG A 22 23.91 -14.30 -38.96
CA ARG A 22 24.29 -15.70 -39.30
C ARG A 22 25.79 -16.04 -39.52
N PHE A 23 26.30 -17.08 -38.82
CA PHE A 23 26.93 -18.30 -39.40
C PHE A 23 27.28 -19.36 -38.32
N THR A 24 26.87 -20.61 -38.60
CA THR A 24 27.40 -21.99 -38.37
C THR A 24 28.03 -22.53 -37.08
N HIS A 25 27.65 -23.80 -36.83
CA HIS A 25 28.31 -24.94 -36.16
C HIS A 25 29.78 -24.86 -35.75
N GLY A 26 30.10 -25.45 -34.59
CA GLY A 26 31.32 -26.25 -34.44
C GLY A 26 31.95 -26.35 -33.04
N SER A 27 31.86 -27.55 -32.46
CA SER A 27 32.87 -28.23 -31.63
C SER A 27 32.99 -28.00 -30.10
N ARG A 28 33.26 -29.15 -29.45
CA ARG A 28 33.48 -29.45 -28.03
C ARG A 28 34.80 -28.89 -27.48
N GLN A 29 34.81 -28.51 -26.21
CA GLN A 29 35.86 -28.74 -25.19
C GLN A 29 35.23 -28.46 -23.81
N SER A 30 35.04 -29.42 -22.88
CA SER A 30 35.99 -30.16 -22.03
C SER A 30 36.68 -29.32 -20.93
N ARG A 31 36.40 -29.72 -19.67
CA ARG A 31 37.04 -29.36 -18.36
C ARG A 31 36.53 -28.06 -17.73
N SER A 32 36.36 -27.92 -16.41
CA SER A 32 36.77 -28.73 -15.24
C SER A 32 35.87 -28.37 -14.06
N VAL A 33 35.44 -29.39 -13.31
CA VAL A 33 34.73 -29.25 -12.03
C VAL A 33 35.75 -28.97 -10.92
N GLN A 34 35.62 -27.85 -10.22
CA GLN A 34 36.31 -27.61 -8.95
C GLN A 34 35.31 -27.83 -7.81
N LEU A 35 35.55 -28.89 -7.03
CA LEU A 35 34.91 -29.15 -5.75
C LEU A 35 35.44 -28.14 -4.71
N CYS A 36 34.55 -27.32 -4.14
CA CYS A 36 34.82 -26.65 -2.87
C CYS A 36 34.52 -27.60 -1.71
N ARG A 37 35.55 -27.93 -0.93
CA ARG A 37 35.44 -28.57 0.39
C ARG A 37 34.99 -27.52 1.40
N VAL A 38 33.89 -27.76 2.10
CA VAL A 38 33.51 -27.03 3.31
C VAL A 38 33.89 -27.90 4.51
N THR A 39 34.80 -27.38 5.33
CA THR A 39 35.30 -28.01 6.55
C THR A 39 34.33 -27.71 7.70
N THR A 40 33.76 -28.76 8.28
CA THR A 40 32.94 -28.71 9.50
C THR A 40 33.82 -28.35 10.69
N LEU A 41 33.52 -27.27 11.40
CA LEU A 41 34.07 -26.99 12.72
C LEU A 41 33.00 -27.28 13.78
N VAL A 42 33.23 -28.35 14.54
CA VAL A 42 32.47 -28.71 15.74
C VAL A 42 33.19 -28.08 16.93
N VAL A 43 32.53 -27.18 17.65
CA VAL A 43 32.92 -26.81 19.01
C VAL A 43 31.70 -26.96 19.88
N GLY A 44 31.70 -28.02 20.68
CA GLY A 44 30.80 -28.16 21.81
C GLY A 44 31.42 -27.53 23.05
N LEU A 45 30.57 -26.96 23.90
CA LEU A 45 30.82 -26.84 25.34
C LEU A 45 29.48 -26.91 26.07
N LEU A 46 29.34 -27.99 26.84
CA LEU A 46 28.39 -28.19 27.93
C LEU A 46 28.69 -27.21 29.09
N VAL A 47 27.67 -26.86 29.88
CA VAL A 47 27.51 -27.25 31.30
C VAL A 47 26.44 -26.37 32.02
N CYS A 48 25.43 -27.09 32.55
CA CYS A 48 24.64 -26.97 33.80
C CYS A 48 24.08 -25.64 34.37
N GLY A 49 22.85 -25.78 34.91
CA GLY A 49 22.34 -25.05 36.09
C GLY A 49 20.81 -24.83 36.06
N ILE A 50 19.96 -25.75 36.51
CA ILE A 50 19.43 -25.90 37.89
C ILE A 50 18.29 -24.90 38.25
N TYR A 51 17.08 -25.48 38.41
CA TYR A 51 15.95 -25.14 39.30
C TYR A 51 15.16 -23.82 39.14
N ALA A 52 13.86 -23.96 38.83
CA ALA A 52 12.77 -23.45 39.69
C ALA A 52 11.41 -24.09 39.28
N ARG A 53 10.96 -25.05 40.08
CA ARG A 53 9.55 -25.49 40.14
C ARG A 53 8.79 -24.44 40.94
N PHE A 54 7.82 -23.74 40.34
CA PHE A 54 6.78 -23.04 41.09
C PHE A 54 5.53 -23.91 41.16
N LEU A 55 5.22 -24.32 42.38
CA LEU A 55 3.99 -24.98 42.80
C LEU A 55 2.88 -23.93 42.87
N TRP A 56 1.79 -24.14 42.14
CA TRP A 56 0.53 -23.41 42.31
C TRP A 56 -0.37 -24.24 43.23
N PRO A 57 -0.79 -23.76 44.40
CA PRO A 57 -1.76 -24.47 45.21
C PRO A 57 -3.16 -24.26 44.66
N SER A 58 -3.83 -25.37 44.45
CA SER A 58 -5.28 -25.53 44.40
C SER A 58 -5.91 -25.20 45.76
N SER A 59 -6.97 -24.40 45.74
CA SER A 59 -8.02 -24.40 46.77
C SER A 59 -9.35 -24.14 46.05
N THR A 60 -10.16 -25.16 45.76
CA THR A 60 -11.22 -25.74 46.61
C THR A 60 -12.13 -24.71 47.27
N GLU A 61 -13.38 -24.73 46.79
CA GLU A 61 -14.62 -24.72 47.58
C GLU A 61 -14.94 -23.48 48.41
N ARG A 62 -15.97 -22.75 47.95
CA ARG A 62 -16.99 -22.24 48.85
C ARG A 62 -18.37 -22.29 48.20
N GLU A 63 -19.14 -23.24 48.71
CA GLU A 63 -20.58 -23.41 48.61
C GLU A 63 -21.34 -22.22 49.21
N ASP A 64 -22.54 -22.04 48.66
CA ASP A 64 -23.81 -21.67 49.30
C ASP A 64 -23.92 -20.33 50.05
N ALA A 65 -24.66 -19.42 49.41
CA ALA A 65 -25.68 -18.64 50.09
C ALA A 65 -26.77 -18.22 49.08
N ASP A 66 -27.81 -19.04 49.02
CA ASP A 66 -29.15 -18.66 48.60
C ASP A 66 -29.58 -17.34 49.27
N HIS A 67 -29.90 -16.33 48.48
CA HIS A 67 -30.83 -15.31 48.93
C HIS A 67 -31.81 -14.94 47.81
N ASP A 68 -32.96 -15.60 47.93
CA ASP A 68 -34.18 -15.44 47.17
C ASP A 68 -34.80 -14.05 47.46
N ILE A 69 -34.48 -13.06 46.63
CA ILE A 69 -35.21 -11.78 46.58
C ILE A 69 -35.89 -11.71 45.22
N ARG A 70 -37.09 -12.32 45.20
CA ARG A 70 -38.06 -12.21 44.11
C ARG A 70 -38.64 -10.80 44.11
N THR A 71 -37.94 -9.87 43.46
CA THR A 71 -38.45 -8.54 43.15
C THR A 71 -39.21 -8.62 41.83
N GLU A 72 -40.54 -8.48 41.87
CA GLU A 72 -41.37 -8.22 40.69
C GLU A 72 -40.96 -6.86 40.10
N MET A 73 -39.95 -6.86 39.24
CA MET A 73 -39.70 -5.76 38.32
C MET A 73 -40.54 -5.99 37.08
N THR A 74 -41.59 -5.21 36.97
CA THR A 74 -42.37 -4.99 35.76
C THR A 74 -41.42 -4.70 34.60
N GLU A 75 -41.28 -5.67 33.69
CA GLU A 75 -40.65 -5.53 32.38
C GLU A 75 -41.45 -4.51 31.56
N SER A 76 -41.16 -3.24 31.81
CA SER A 76 -41.48 -2.18 30.88
C SER A 76 -40.61 -2.45 29.65
N ASN A 77 -41.25 -2.98 28.60
CA ASN A 77 -40.75 -3.05 27.23
C ASN A 77 -40.45 -1.63 26.73
N VAL A 78 -39.42 -0.99 27.27
CA VAL A 78 -38.76 0.14 26.66
C VAL A 78 -37.95 -0.47 25.55
N SER A 79 -38.60 -0.62 24.39
CA SER A 79 -37.94 -0.90 23.13
C SER A 79 -36.74 0.03 23.03
N ALA A 80 -35.54 -0.52 23.20
CA ALA A 80 -34.29 0.17 23.06
C ALA A 80 -34.19 0.64 21.61
N GLU A 81 -34.80 1.80 21.35
CA GLU A 81 -34.70 2.52 20.10
C GLU A 81 -33.22 2.84 19.97
N LYS A 82 -32.56 2.03 19.15
CA LYS A 82 -31.12 2.04 18.93
C LYS A 82 -30.81 3.43 18.39
N ILE A 83 -30.39 4.35 19.27
CA ILE A 83 -30.02 5.71 18.90
C ILE A 83 -28.92 5.56 17.85
N GLN A 84 -29.29 5.71 16.58
CA GLN A 84 -28.35 5.70 15.48
C GLN A 84 -27.61 7.03 15.57
N THR A 85 -26.51 7.04 16.32
CA THR A 85 -25.55 8.15 16.27
C THR A 85 -25.24 8.41 14.79
N PRO A 86 -25.40 9.65 14.30
CA PRO A 86 -25.12 9.98 12.92
C PRO A 86 -23.75 9.41 12.53
N GLN A 87 -23.72 8.58 11.50
CA GLN A 87 -22.49 7.92 11.08
C GLN A 87 -21.49 9.00 10.70
N GLN A 88 -20.44 9.14 11.51
CA GLN A 88 -19.42 10.16 11.30
C GLN A 88 -18.77 9.95 9.93
N LYS A 89 -18.78 11.01 9.12
CA LYS A 89 -18.18 10.99 7.78
C LYS A 89 -16.68 10.72 7.90
N LEU A 90 -16.19 9.71 7.20
CA LEU A 90 -14.75 9.40 7.14
C LEU A 90 -14.03 10.36 6.21
N TRP A 91 -12.82 10.77 6.61
CA TRP A 91 -11.95 11.60 5.79
C TRP A 91 -11.10 10.74 4.85
N LEU A 92 -10.43 9.70 5.36
CA LEU A 92 -9.51 8.87 4.60
C LEU A 92 -9.75 7.38 4.84
N THR A 93 -9.74 6.58 3.78
CA THR A 93 -9.61 5.13 3.84
C THR A 93 -8.27 4.73 3.23
N ILE A 94 -7.47 3.96 3.95
CA ILE A 94 -6.22 3.38 3.47
C ILE A 94 -6.48 1.91 3.15
N GLY A 95 -6.32 1.50 1.90
CA GLY A 95 -6.46 0.10 1.49
C GLY A 95 -5.12 -0.59 1.36
N ILE A 96 -4.96 -1.71 2.07
CA ILE A 96 -3.74 -2.52 2.10
C ILE A 96 -4.07 -3.95 1.64
N PRO A 97 -3.81 -4.30 0.36
CA PRO A 97 -3.87 -5.69 -0.07
C PRO A 97 -2.66 -6.44 0.48
N THR A 98 -2.86 -7.65 0.99
CA THR A 98 -1.77 -8.50 1.47
C THR A 98 -1.91 -9.94 1.00
N VAL A 99 -0.76 -10.57 0.76
CA VAL A 99 -0.64 -11.98 0.35
C VAL A 99 0.47 -12.67 1.15
N PRO A 100 0.38 -14.00 1.36
CA PRO A 100 1.47 -14.76 1.95
C PRO A 100 2.76 -14.59 1.14
N ARG A 101 3.88 -14.38 1.83
CA ARG A 101 5.22 -14.36 1.24
C ARG A 101 5.94 -15.67 1.55
N ARG A 102 7.01 -15.96 0.81
CA ARG A 102 7.87 -17.13 1.09
C ARG A 102 8.44 -17.02 2.51
N ASN A 103 8.49 -18.14 3.23
CA ASN A 103 8.99 -18.24 4.60
C ASN A 103 8.26 -17.33 5.62
N ASP A 104 7.02 -16.95 5.34
CA ASP A 104 6.20 -16.11 6.22
C ASP A 104 6.91 -14.81 6.67
N ILE A 105 7.69 -14.19 5.77
CA ILE A 105 8.35 -12.92 6.05
C ILE A 105 7.30 -11.87 6.40
N ASP A 106 7.55 -11.18 7.51
CA ASP A 106 6.57 -10.31 8.15
C ASP A 106 6.74 -8.83 7.82
N TYR A 107 6.34 -8.47 6.61
CA TYR A 107 6.22 -7.07 6.24
C TYR A 107 4.96 -6.43 6.83
N LEU A 108 3.84 -7.17 6.84
CA LEU A 108 2.54 -6.63 7.23
C LEU A 108 2.50 -6.12 8.67
N MET A 109 3.04 -6.84 9.67
CA MET A 109 3.04 -6.33 11.05
C MET A 109 3.86 -5.05 11.14
N THR A 110 5.03 -5.01 10.49
CA THR A 110 5.89 -3.82 10.47
C THR A 110 5.16 -2.61 9.85
N THR A 111 4.44 -2.84 8.77
CA THR A 111 3.61 -1.84 8.08
C THR A 111 2.48 -1.32 8.97
N VAL A 112 1.75 -2.22 9.64
CA VAL A 112 0.66 -1.86 10.56
C VAL A 112 1.19 -1.12 11.80
N GLU A 113 2.33 -1.53 12.35
CA GLU A 113 2.97 -0.85 13.49
C GLU A 113 3.39 0.58 13.14
N ALA A 114 3.94 0.80 11.94
CA ALA A 114 4.29 2.14 11.47
C ALA A 114 3.03 3.01 11.30
N LEU A 115 1.95 2.48 10.72
CA LEU A 115 0.69 3.20 10.59
C LEU A 115 0.06 3.56 11.94
N LEU A 116 0.10 2.65 12.91
CA LEU A 116 -0.44 2.91 14.25
C LEU A 116 0.24 4.07 14.96
N GLN A 117 1.51 4.37 14.64
CA GLN A 117 2.22 5.53 15.18
C GLN A 117 1.72 6.85 14.57
N GLU A 118 1.14 6.81 13.37
CA GLU A 118 0.60 7.97 12.66
C GLU A 118 -0.90 8.21 12.96
N LEU A 119 -1.61 7.18 13.42
CA LEU A 119 -3.05 7.27 13.65
C LEU A 119 -3.37 8.10 14.90
N PRO A 120 -4.42 8.94 14.87
CA PRO A 120 -4.81 9.75 16.02
C PRO A 120 -5.18 8.87 17.22
N SER A 121 -4.55 9.11 18.37
CA SER A 121 -4.72 8.28 19.56
C SER A 121 -5.65 8.86 20.62
N THR A 122 -6.03 10.14 20.50
CA THR A 122 -6.84 10.85 21.47
C THR A 122 -8.19 11.28 20.89
N LEU A 123 -9.25 11.24 21.71
CA LEU A 123 -10.63 11.56 21.28
C LEU A 123 -10.81 13.00 20.79
N ASP A 124 -9.96 13.92 21.25
CA ASP A 124 -9.95 15.33 20.87
C ASP A 124 -9.18 15.60 19.56
N ALA A 125 -8.42 14.62 19.06
CA ALA A 125 -7.70 14.79 17.82
C ALA A 125 -8.68 14.95 16.64
N PRO A 126 -8.52 15.96 15.76
CA PRO A 126 -9.49 16.27 14.70
C PRO A 126 -9.81 15.13 13.73
N LEU A 127 -8.88 14.17 13.59
CA LEU A 127 -8.97 13.00 12.72
C LEU A 127 -9.29 11.70 13.47
N TYR A 128 -9.49 11.73 14.79
CA TYR A 128 -9.86 10.53 15.55
C TYR A 128 -11.13 9.90 14.97
N ALA A 129 -11.08 8.57 14.76
CA ALA A 129 -12.11 7.80 14.07
C ALA A 129 -12.54 8.30 12.67
N LYS A 130 -11.78 9.22 12.04
CA LYS A 130 -12.02 9.69 10.65
C LYS A 130 -11.10 9.04 9.63
N VAL A 131 -10.12 8.26 10.08
CA VAL A 131 -9.25 7.46 9.24
C VAL A 131 -9.63 6.00 9.41
N ARG A 132 -9.87 5.30 8.30
CA ARG A 132 -10.11 3.86 8.24
C ARG A 132 -8.95 3.20 7.52
N VAL A 133 -8.51 2.04 7.98
CA VAL A 133 -7.49 1.21 7.34
C VAL A 133 -8.12 -0.15 7.09
N ILE A 134 -8.12 -0.60 5.85
CA ILE A 134 -8.63 -1.91 5.46
C ILE A 134 -7.42 -2.76 5.07
N VAL A 135 -7.15 -3.79 5.87
CA VAL A 135 -6.14 -4.80 5.55
C VAL A 135 -6.87 -6.00 4.96
N MET A 136 -6.68 -6.27 3.67
CA MET A 136 -7.38 -7.34 2.97
C MET A 136 -6.49 -8.54 2.66
N ASN A 137 -6.85 -9.70 3.20
CA ASN A 137 -6.22 -10.97 2.91
C ASN A 137 -6.71 -11.53 1.56
N ASN A 138 -5.84 -11.49 0.56
CA ASN A 138 -6.16 -11.99 -0.79
C ASN A 138 -5.92 -13.51 -0.95
N LYS A 139 -5.50 -14.21 0.11
CA LYS A 139 -5.34 -15.68 0.16
C LYS A 139 -5.86 -16.24 1.49
N LYS A 140 -7.19 -16.19 1.64
CA LYS A 140 -7.89 -16.73 2.82
C LYS A 140 -7.39 -18.12 3.22
N GLY A 141 -7.14 -18.30 4.51
CA GLY A 141 -6.75 -19.58 5.12
C GLY A 141 -5.29 -20.01 4.89
N LYS A 142 -4.47 -19.20 4.19
CA LYS A 142 -3.05 -19.52 3.91
C LYS A 142 -2.09 -18.43 4.35
N HIS A 143 -2.55 -17.42 5.08
CA HIS A 143 -1.79 -16.22 5.41
C HIS A 143 -1.55 -16.09 6.91
N VAL A 144 -0.51 -16.80 7.40
CA VAL A 144 -0.20 -16.88 8.84
C VAL A 144 0.09 -15.50 9.43
N VAL A 145 0.80 -14.64 8.70
CA VAL A 145 1.13 -13.28 9.15
C VAL A 145 -0.13 -12.42 9.27
N PHE A 146 -1.07 -12.51 8.33
CA PHE A 146 -2.35 -11.82 8.42
C PHE A 146 -3.15 -12.26 9.65
N GLU A 147 -3.27 -13.57 9.90
CA GLU A 147 -3.99 -14.08 11.07
C GLU A 147 -3.33 -13.64 12.39
N ARG A 148 -2.00 -13.57 12.42
CA ARG A 148 -1.25 -13.05 13.57
C ARG A 148 -1.52 -11.56 13.79
N ALA A 149 -1.47 -10.74 12.73
CA ALA A 149 -1.76 -9.32 12.80
C ALA A 149 -3.22 -9.08 13.25
N LYS A 150 -4.17 -9.77 12.63
CA LYS A 150 -5.58 -9.75 13.00
C LYS A 150 -5.79 -10.08 14.47
N THR A 151 -5.21 -11.19 14.94
CA THR A 151 -5.29 -11.58 16.35
C THR A 151 -4.68 -10.53 17.27
N ARG A 152 -3.53 -9.96 16.90
CA ARG A 152 -2.84 -8.96 17.73
C ARG A 152 -3.65 -7.68 17.91
N TYR A 153 -4.28 -7.19 16.84
CA TYR A 153 -4.90 -5.87 16.79
C TYR A 153 -6.43 -5.87 16.93
N GLN A 154 -7.12 -6.99 16.66
CA GLN A 154 -8.58 -7.09 16.82
C GLN A 154 -9.01 -7.89 18.05
N ASN A 155 -8.24 -8.88 18.52
CA ASN A 155 -8.68 -9.71 19.65
C ASN A 155 -8.31 -9.07 21.00
N ALA A 156 -9.32 -8.97 21.89
CA ALA A 156 -9.27 -8.30 23.18
C ALA A 156 -8.46 -9.04 24.26
N GLY A 157 -7.16 -9.25 24.02
CA GLY A 157 -6.22 -9.67 25.07
C GLY A 157 -5.86 -8.52 26.02
N THR A 158 -5.30 -8.85 27.19
CA THR A 158 -5.09 -7.91 28.31
C THR A 158 -3.83 -7.03 28.25
N ASP A 159 -2.82 -7.34 27.42
CA ASP A 159 -1.46 -6.78 27.62
C ASP A 159 -1.04 -5.52 26.82
N VAL A 160 -1.82 -5.01 25.86
CA VAL A 160 -1.44 -3.77 25.12
C VAL A 160 -2.66 -2.89 24.86
N LEU A 161 -3.09 -2.13 25.87
CA LEU A 161 -4.36 -1.39 25.81
C LEU A 161 -4.36 -0.27 24.77
N LEU A 162 -3.29 0.53 24.67
CA LEU A 162 -3.31 1.74 23.84
C LEU A 162 -3.31 1.44 22.34
N SER A 163 -2.31 0.69 21.85
CA SER A 163 -2.23 0.36 20.42
C SER A 163 -3.44 -0.44 19.94
N ARG A 164 -4.06 -1.27 20.80
CA ARG A 164 -5.32 -1.96 20.49
C ARG A 164 -6.51 -1.01 20.44
N ALA A 165 -6.61 -0.05 21.35
CA ALA A 165 -7.70 0.93 21.33
C ALA A 165 -7.66 1.78 20.04
N ILE A 166 -6.45 2.19 19.64
CA ILE A 166 -6.22 2.89 18.36
C ILE A 166 -6.60 1.96 17.20
N ALA A 167 -6.06 0.74 17.16
CA ALA A 167 -6.35 -0.21 16.10
C ALA A 167 -7.85 -0.53 15.98
N ALA A 168 -8.55 -0.76 17.09
CA ALA A 168 -9.98 -1.04 17.10
C ALA A 168 -10.82 0.11 16.55
N SER A 169 -10.33 1.35 16.66
CA SER A 169 -11.02 2.55 16.15
C SER A 169 -10.74 2.81 14.67
N HIS A 170 -9.67 2.23 14.11
CA HIS A 170 -9.14 2.62 12.80
C HIS A 170 -8.95 1.47 11.81
N ILE A 171 -8.67 0.24 12.27
CA ILE A 171 -8.19 -0.86 11.42
C ILE A 171 -9.21 -1.99 11.34
N GLU A 172 -9.51 -2.40 10.12
CA GLU A 172 -10.40 -3.50 9.78
C GLU A 172 -9.61 -4.56 8.98
N PHE A 173 -9.51 -5.76 9.55
CA PHE A 173 -8.97 -6.93 8.84
C PHE A 173 -10.11 -7.68 8.17
N VAL A 174 -10.04 -7.81 6.84
CA VAL A 174 -11.07 -8.45 6.02
C VAL A 174 -10.45 -9.54 5.14
N ASP A 175 -11.20 -10.61 4.90
CA ASP A 175 -10.82 -11.57 3.86
C ASP A 175 -11.41 -11.10 2.53
N ASN A 176 -10.63 -11.25 1.45
CA ASN A 176 -11.19 -11.09 0.11
C ASN A 176 -12.26 -12.17 -0.11
N PRO A 177 -13.50 -11.81 -0.50
CA PRO A 177 -14.58 -12.77 -0.71
C PRO A 177 -14.27 -13.77 -1.83
N GLY A 178 -13.41 -13.41 -2.79
CA GLY A 178 -13.04 -14.25 -3.91
C GLY A 178 -14.07 -14.26 -5.05
N ASP A 179 -15.03 -13.34 -5.04
CA ASP A 179 -16.10 -13.25 -6.04
C ASP A 179 -15.58 -12.75 -7.41
N PHE A 180 -14.49 -11.98 -7.41
CA PHE A 180 -13.85 -11.48 -8.63
C PHE A 180 -12.46 -12.08 -8.82
N VAL A 181 -12.35 -12.97 -9.81
CA VAL A 181 -11.13 -13.71 -10.14
C VAL A 181 -10.70 -13.45 -11.58
N ASP A 182 -9.43 -13.71 -11.90
CA ASP A 182 -8.90 -13.55 -13.27
C ASP A 182 -9.76 -14.32 -14.29
N PRO A 183 -10.55 -13.62 -15.13
CA PRO A 183 -11.46 -14.27 -16.08
C PRO A 183 -10.71 -14.88 -17.27
N PHE A 184 -9.42 -14.57 -17.44
CA PHE A 184 -8.56 -15.06 -18.53
C PHE A 184 -7.70 -16.26 -18.14
N LYS A 185 -7.72 -16.67 -16.87
CA LYS A 185 -6.93 -17.79 -16.36
C LYS A 185 -7.20 -19.07 -17.17
N GLY A 186 -6.14 -19.60 -17.80
CA GLY A 186 -6.21 -20.79 -18.65
C GLY A 186 -6.91 -20.59 -20.01
N LYS A 187 -7.31 -19.35 -20.35
CA LYS A 187 -7.96 -19.01 -21.63
C LYS A 187 -7.03 -18.30 -22.60
N ILE A 188 -6.01 -17.61 -22.09
CA ILE A 188 -4.97 -16.95 -22.88
C ILE A 188 -3.61 -17.54 -22.56
N GLU A 189 -2.69 -17.47 -23.52
CA GLU A 189 -1.31 -17.88 -23.32
C GLU A 189 -0.64 -17.03 -22.23
N GLU A 190 0.03 -17.69 -21.28
CA GLU A 190 0.76 -17.00 -20.23
C GLU A 190 2.06 -16.41 -20.82
N PRO A 191 2.35 -15.12 -20.59
CA PRO A 191 3.59 -14.51 -21.06
C PRO A 191 4.81 -15.13 -20.37
N ASP A 192 5.95 -15.13 -21.05
CA ASP A 192 7.24 -15.38 -20.41
C ASP A 192 7.67 -14.11 -19.65
N ASP A 193 7.53 -14.11 -18.33
CA ASP A 193 7.83 -12.96 -17.47
C ASP A 193 9.28 -12.43 -17.64
N LEU A 194 10.23 -13.28 -18.06
CA LEU A 194 11.61 -12.87 -18.30
C LEU A 194 11.81 -12.19 -19.66
N ASN A 195 10.96 -12.52 -20.64
CA ASN A 195 11.05 -12.06 -22.02
C ASN A 195 9.71 -11.45 -22.49
N ASN A 196 9.19 -10.50 -21.73
CA ASN A 196 7.88 -9.88 -21.94
C ASN A 196 7.97 -8.41 -22.43
N PRO A 197 8.37 -8.14 -23.69
CA PRO A 197 8.58 -6.78 -24.17
C PRO A 197 7.28 -5.96 -24.27
N SER A 198 6.13 -6.63 -24.33
CA SER A 198 4.82 -5.98 -24.34
C SER A 198 4.28 -5.68 -22.94
N SER A 199 4.95 -6.15 -21.89
CA SER A 199 4.49 -6.04 -20.49
C SER A 199 3.07 -6.63 -20.29
N ARG A 200 2.70 -7.65 -21.08
CA ARG A 200 1.41 -8.33 -20.92
C ARG A 200 1.38 -9.01 -19.55
N PRO A 201 0.38 -8.80 -18.69
CA PRO A 201 0.36 -9.40 -17.36
C PRO A 201 0.06 -10.90 -17.43
N GLY A 202 0.81 -11.73 -16.69
CA GLY A 202 0.44 -13.12 -16.42
C GLY A 202 -0.75 -13.23 -15.45
N SER A 203 -1.30 -14.43 -15.30
CA SER A 203 -2.49 -14.71 -14.47
C SER A 203 -2.34 -14.28 -13.01
N ALA A 204 -1.14 -14.40 -12.44
CA ALA A 204 -0.87 -13.94 -11.09
C ALA A 204 -1.02 -12.40 -10.95
N VAL A 205 -0.50 -11.66 -11.93
CA VAL A 205 -0.59 -10.19 -11.98
C VAL A 205 -2.04 -9.75 -12.24
N ARG A 206 -2.75 -10.42 -13.16
CA ARG A 206 -4.17 -10.15 -13.39
C ARG A 206 -4.99 -10.40 -12.13
N GLN A 207 -4.71 -11.48 -11.39
CA GLN A 207 -5.36 -11.71 -10.11
C GLN A 207 -5.07 -10.59 -9.10
N GLN A 208 -3.85 -10.04 -9.03
CA GLN A 208 -3.55 -8.88 -8.18
C GLN A 208 -4.41 -7.67 -8.54
N THR A 209 -4.64 -7.41 -9.83
CA THR A 209 -5.56 -6.36 -10.26
C THR A 209 -7.01 -6.66 -9.85
N CYS A 210 -7.48 -7.90 -9.97
CA CYS A 210 -8.80 -8.31 -9.46
C CYS A 210 -8.92 -8.08 -7.95
N ASP A 211 -7.89 -8.47 -7.19
CA ASP A 211 -7.84 -8.30 -5.75
C ASP A 211 -7.87 -6.82 -5.35
N LEU A 212 -7.16 -5.97 -6.08
CA LEU A 212 -7.18 -4.51 -5.90
C LEU A 212 -8.56 -3.91 -6.16
N ILE A 213 -9.24 -4.36 -7.22
CA ILE A 213 -10.61 -3.96 -7.53
C ILE A 213 -11.55 -4.32 -6.38
N THR A 214 -11.49 -5.55 -5.87
CA THR A 214 -12.30 -5.99 -4.73
C THR A 214 -12.02 -5.18 -3.47
N LEU A 215 -10.76 -4.79 -3.22
CA LEU A 215 -10.40 -3.91 -2.11
C LEU A 215 -11.02 -2.51 -2.24
N MET A 216 -11.05 -1.93 -3.43
CA MET A 216 -11.72 -0.64 -3.65
C MET A 216 -13.24 -0.76 -3.44
N GLU A 217 -13.85 -1.85 -3.87
CA GLU A 217 -15.29 -2.10 -3.65
C GLU A 217 -15.62 -2.29 -2.16
N GLU A 218 -14.76 -2.96 -1.40
CA GLU A 218 -14.88 -3.06 0.06
C GLU A 218 -14.78 -1.68 0.73
N ALA A 219 -13.88 -0.83 0.25
CA ALA A 219 -13.74 0.53 0.76
C ALA A 219 -15.01 1.36 0.51
N LEU A 220 -15.64 1.19 -0.64
CA LEU A 220 -16.87 1.91 -1.03
C LEU A 220 -18.11 1.52 -0.21
N ARG A 221 -18.11 0.41 0.54
CA ARG A 221 -19.21 0.06 1.46
C ARG A 221 -19.39 1.06 2.61
N ARG A 222 -18.30 1.74 3.00
CA ARG A 222 -18.30 2.84 3.97
C ARG A 222 -17.38 3.93 3.43
N PRO A 223 -17.89 4.77 2.50
CA PRO A 223 -17.06 5.69 1.76
C PRO A 223 -16.47 6.77 2.69
N SER A 224 -15.25 7.16 2.36
CA SER A 224 -14.55 8.32 2.89
C SER A 224 -14.53 9.46 1.87
N ASP A 225 -13.97 10.62 2.22
CA ASP A 225 -13.69 11.65 1.21
C ASP A 225 -12.57 11.21 0.27
N TYR A 226 -11.56 10.55 0.81
CA TYR A 226 -10.38 10.10 0.09
C TYR A 226 -10.09 8.62 0.31
N TYR A 227 -9.42 8.01 -0.66
CA TYR A 227 -8.87 6.67 -0.57
C TYR A 227 -7.38 6.70 -0.91
N MET A 228 -6.55 6.07 -0.10
CA MET A 228 -5.13 5.91 -0.34
C MET A 228 -4.79 4.44 -0.57
N PHE A 229 -4.09 4.18 -1.67
CA PHE A 229 -3.47 2.89 -1.96
C PHE A 229 -2.21 2.74 -1.12
N MET A 230 -2.07 1.63 -0.41
CA MET A 230 -0.85 1.31 0.33
C MET A 230 -0.51 -0.17 0.20
N GLU A 231 0.76 -0.50 0.03
CA GLU A 231 1.22 -1.89 -0.06
C GLU A 231 1.63 -2.43 1.33
N ASP A 232 1.63 -3.75 1.50
CA ASP A 232 1.91 -4.40 2.80
C ASP A 232 3.39 -4.41 3.20
N ASP A 233 4.28 -3.88 2.36
CA ASP A 233 5.72 -3.79 2.54
C ASP A 233 6.27 -2.36 2.52
N PHE A 234 5.44 -1.40 2.93
CA PHE A 234 5.84 -0.01 3.17
C PHE A 234 5.60 0.42 4.62
N ARG A 235 6.58 1.14 5.19
CA ARG A 235 6.41 1.85 6.46
C ARG A 235 6.09 3.30 6.18
N THR A 236 5.17 3.88 6.94
CA THR A 236 4.98 5.33 6.96
C THR A 236 6.18 6.02 7.57
N CYS A 237 6.58 7.15 6.99
CA CYS A 237 7.51 8.07 7.63
C CYS A 237 6.83 8.80 8.79
N GLY A 238 7.59 9.29 9.78
CA GLY A 238 7.01 10.02 10.91
C GLY A 238 6.32 11.29 10.45
N LYS A 239 5.05 11.52 10.82
CA LYS A 239 4.15 12.58 10.32
C LYS A 239 3.62 12.41 8.89
N ALA A 240 3.74 11.22 8.29
CA ALA A 240 3.22 10.97 6.95
C ALA A 240 1.71 11.27 6.82
N LEU A 241 0.89 10.99 7.84
CA LEU A 241 -0.55 11.25 7.75
C LEU A 241 -0.87 12.76 7.79
N GLU A 242 -0.13 13.51 8.61
CA GLU A 242 -0.22 14.97 8.68
C GLU A 242 0.23 15.61 7.36
N ALA A 243 1.38 15.17 6.82
CA ALA A 243 1.89 15.62 5.53
C ALA A 243 0.92 15.31 4.38
N THR A 244 0.28 14.13 4.40
CA THR A 244 -0.74 13.76 3.41
C THR A 244 -1.95 14.69 3.49
N LYS A 245 -2.43 15.00 4.69
CA LYS A 245 -3.52 15.97 4.89
C LYS A 245 -3.14 17.36 4.37
N TYR A 246 -1.92 17.80 4.66
CA TYR A 246 -1.37 19.07 4.18
C TYR A 246 -1.32 19.12 2.65
N ALA A 247 -0.75 18.10 2.01
CA ALA A 247 -0.64 18.02 0.55
C ALA A 247 -2.01 18.03 -0.14
N ILE A 248 -2.99 17.29 0.38
CA ILE A 248 -4.38 17.29 -0.12
C ILE A 248 -5.00 18.69 -0.02
N GLY A 249 -4.77 19.39 1.09
CA GLY A 249 -5.23 20.76 1.29
C GLY A 249 -4.67 21.72 0.24
N LEU A 250 -3.35 21.68 0.04
CA LEU A 250 -2.69 22.47 -1.01
C LEU A 250 -3.24 22.16 -2.39
N ALA A 251 -3.32 20.87 -2.75
CA ALA A 251 -3.85 20.44 -4.04
C ALA A 251 -5.28 20.93 -4.29
N THR A 252 -6.13 20.85 -3.27
CA THR A 252 -7.54 21.26 -3.36
C THR A 252 -7.68 22.75 -3.59
N GLU A 253 -6.87 23.58 -2.92
CA GLU A 253 -6.90 25.02 -3.09
C GLU A 253 -6.32 25.44 -4.45
N MET A 254 -5.28 24.74 -4.94
CA MET A 254 -4.67 25.00 -6.24
C MET A 254 -5.55 24.59 -7.42
N SER A 255 -6.16 23.40 -7.32
CA SER A 255 -6.95 22.82 -8.38
C SER A 255 -8.10 22.01 -7.78
N PRO A 256 -9.26 22.63 -7.50
CA PRO A 256 -10.41 21.94 -6.89
C PRO A 256 -10.90 20.70 -7.67
N SER A 257 -10.47 20.51 -8.91
CA SER A 257 -10.73 19.36 -9.78
C SER A 257 -9.53 18.41 -9.95
N TRP A 258 -8.50 18.44 -9.09
CA TRP A 258 -7.37 17.50 -9.17
C TRP A 258 -7.82 16.03 -9.21
N LEU A 259 -7.11 15.22 -10.01
CA LEU A 259 -7.44 13.81 -10.28
C LEU A 259 -7.03 12.90 -9.13
N ALA A 260 -5.77 13.01 -8.73
CA ALA A 260 -5.18 12.29 -7.62
C ALA A 260 -4.04 13.10 -6.99
N MET A 261 -3.61 12.69 -5.80
CA MET A 261 -2.42 13.18 -5.11
C MET A 261 -1.45 12.02 -4.91
N ARG A 262 -0.20 12.18 -5.32
CA ARG A 262 0.87 11.20 -5.14
C ARG A 262 1.82 11.65 -4.02
N VAL A 263 1.98 10.79 -3.00
CA VAL A 263 2.89 11.02 -1.85
C VAL A 263 3.96 9.95 -1.69
N SER A 264 4.02 8.98 -2.61
CA SER A 264 5.02 7.90 -2.71
C SER A 264 5.09 7.41 -4.16
N TYR A 265 5.90 6.39 -4.41
CA TYR A 265 6.10 5.76 -5.71
C TYR A 265 5.34 4.44 -5.87
N GLY A 266 5.29 3.92 -7.11
CA GLY A 266 4.50 2.75 -7.45
C GLY A 266 3.00 3.04 -7.39
N MET A 267 2.19 2.08 -6.94
CA MET A 267 0.81 2.37 -6.56
C MET A 267 0.68 2.88 -5.12
N ASN A 268 1.67 2.60 -4.27
CA ASN A 268 1.72 3.09 -2.89
C ASN A 268 1.69 4.62 -2.81
N GLY A 269 0.85 5.15 -1.92
CA GLY A 269 0.68 6.58 -1.65
C GLY A 269 0.01 7.36 -2.77
N ILE A 270 -0.70 6.71 -3.69
CA ILE A 270 -1.69 7.40 -4.53
C ILE A 270 -2.93 7.65 -3.66
N VAL A 271 -3.40 8.89 -3.63
CA VAL A 271 -4.63 9.31 -2.97
C VAL A 271 -5.63 9.80 -4.01
N MET A 272 -6.81 9.19 -4.06
CA MET A 272 -7.92 9.58 -4.93
C MET A 272 -9.10 10.04 -4.09
N ARG A 273 -10.01 10.82 -4.67
CA ARG A 273 -11.32 11.03 -4.04
C ARG A 273 -12.11 9.73 -4.16
N SER A 274 -12.86 9.37 -3.12
CA SER A 274 -13.60 8.10 -3.14
C SER A 274 -14.63 8.02 -4.28
N ARG A 275 -15.16 9.17 -4.72
CA ARG A 275 -16.05 9.26 -5.90
C ARG A 275 -15.39 8.84 -7.22
N ASP A 276 -14.06 8.88 -7.29
CA ASP A 276 -13.29 8.56 -8.50
C ASP A 276 -12.80 7.09 -8.49
N LEU A 277 -13.04 6.33 -7.40
CA LEU A 277 -12.72 4.91 -7.35
C LEU A 277 -13.56 4.04 -8.29
N PRO A 278 -14.90 4.19 -8.40
CA PRO A 278 -15.68 3.39 -9.34
C PRO A 278 -15.19 3.48 -10.79
N PRO A 279 -15.01 4.67 -11.41
CA PRO A 279 -14.53 4.74 -12.79
C PRO A 279 -13.09 4.23 -12.95
N PHE A 280 -12.25 4.29 -11.91
CA PHE A 280 -10.92 3.67 -11.96
C PHE A 280 -11.00 2.14 -11.87
N SER A 281 -11.86 1.60 -11.00
CA SER A 281 -12.15 0.17 -10.90
C SER A 281 -12.65 -0.39 -12.24
N ASP A 282 -13.61 0.29 -12.88
CA ASP A 282 -14.12 -0.10 -14.20
C ASP A 282 -13.02 -0.11 -15.26
N PHE A 283 -12.15 0.90 -15.27
CA PHE A 283 -10.99 0.95 -16.16
C PHE A 283 -10.02 -0.23 -15.94
N LEU A 284 -9.74 -0.58 -14.68
CA LEU A 284 -8.90 -1.74 -14.36
C LEU A 284 -9.56 -3.06 -14.82
N ARG A 285 -10.89 -3.19 -14.67
CA ARG A 285 -11.65 -4.37 -15.14
C ARG A 285 -11.55 -4.52 -16.66
N GLU A 286 -11.76 -3.42 -17.39
CA GLU A 286 -11.73 -3.39 -18.85
C GLU A 286 -10.36 -3.74 -19.42
N HIS A 287 -9.29 -3.27 -18.78
CA HIS A 287 -7.93 -3.41 -19.28
C HIS A 287 -7.07 -4.45 -18.55
N LEU A 288 -7.73 -5.32 -17.76
CA LEU A 288 -7.11 -6.34 -16.93
C LEU A 288 -6.07 -7.21 -17.65
N ALA A 289 -6.35 -7.61 -18.90
CA ALA A 289 -5.46 -8.47 -19.69
C ALA A 289 -4.36 -7.71 -20.43
N ARG A 290 -4.36 -6.38 -20.39
CA ARG A 290 -3.50 -5.53 -21.22
C ARG A 290 -2.18 -5.23 -20.53
N LEU A 291 -2.24 -4.71 -19.31
CA LEU A 291 -1.08 -4.22 -18.55
C LEU A 291 -1.25 -4.53 -17.05
N PRO A 292 -0.15 -4.61 -16.28
CA PRO A 292 -0.21 -4.66 -14.82
C PRO A 292 -0.85 -3.37 -14.24
N PRO A 293 -1.35 -3.41 -12.99
CA PRO A 293 -2.18 -2.34 -12.43
C PRO A 293 -1.42 -1.00 -12.27
N ASP A 294 -0.11 -1.04 -12.03
CA ASP A 294 0.76 0.15 -11.96
C ASP A 294 0.90 0.84 -13.33
N LEU A 295 1.04 0.07 -14.42
CA LEU A 295 1.07 0.63 -15.77
C LEU A 295 -0.33 1.03 -16.26
N LEU A 296 -1.38 0.33 -15.82
CA LEU A 296 -2.77 0.76 -16.06
C LEU A 296 -3.07 2.09 -15.37
N TRP A 297 -2.55 2.32 -14.17
CA TRP A 297 -2.64 3.61 -13.51
C TRP A 297 -2.08 4.75 -14.37
N THR A 298 -0.86 4.59 -14.92
CA THR A 298 -0.30 5.57 -15.87
C THR A 298 -1.20 5.76 -17.09
N GLY A 299 -1.76 4.69 -17.65
CA GLY A 299 -2.71 4.77 -18.76
C GLY A 299 -4.00 5.55 -18.41
N TYR A 300 -4.49 5.39 -17.19
CA TYR A 300 -5.65 6.09 -16.66
C TYR A 300 -5.39 7.60 -16.51
N LEU A 301 -4.20 7.98 -16.05
CA LEU A 301 -3.74 9.37 -15.94
C LEU A 301 -3.65 10.06 -17.30
N ASP A 302 -3.06 9.39 -18.29
CA ASP A 302 -2.89 9.94 -19.65
C ASP A 302 -4.23 10.12 -20.39
N GLY A 303 -5.36 9.73 -19.78
CA GLY A 303 -6.67 9.74 -20.42
C GLY A 303 -6.75 8.79 -21.61
N ARG A 304 -5.81 7.84 -21.74
CA ARG A 304 -5.80 6.87 -22.83
C ARG A 304 -6.91 5.86 -22.59
N THR A 305 -8.10 6.13 -23.10
CA THR A 305 -8.99 5.06 -23.50
C THR A 305 -8.33 4.42 -24.72
N TYR A 306 -7.80 3.22 -24.55
CA TYR A 306 -7.00 2.57 -25.59
C TYR A 306 -7.72 2.38 -26.93
N ASP A 307 -9.04 2.56 -26.94
CA ASP A 307 -9.93 2.37 -28.10
C ASP A 307 -10.61 3.66 -28.61
N LYS A 308 -10.31 4.85 -28.07
CA LYS A 308 -10.84 6.13 -28.62
C LYS A 308 -9.72 7.11 -28.99
N PRO A 309 -9.87 7.88 -30.08
CA PRO A 309 -8.90 8.89 -30.49
C PRO A 309 -8.69 9.96 -29.41
N GLU A 310 -7.46 10.48 -29.37
CA GLU A 310 -6.83 11.26 -28.29
C GLU A 310 -7.53 12.58 -27.91
N GLU A 311 -8.48 13.06 -28.72
CA GLU A 311 -9.02 14.41 -28.62
C GLU A 311 -10.15 14.60 -27.58
N ASP A 312 -10.80 13.53 -27.09
CA ASP A 312 -12.07 13.68 -26.35
C ASP A 312 -12.01 13.37 -24.83
N THR A 313 -10.92 12.76 -24.33
CA THR A 313 -10.92 12.20 -22.95
C THR A 313 -10.06 12.96 -21.93
N ARG A 314 -9.07 13.77 -22.37
CA ARG A 314 -8.18 14.51 -21.45
C ARG A 314 -8.80 15.76 -20.84
N VAL A 315 -9.83 16.33 -21.48
CA VAL A 315 -10.25 17.72 -21.22
C VAL A 315 -10.87 17.94 -19.82
N ASN A 316 -11.27 16.88 -19.09
CA ASN A 316 -12.07 17.04 -17.87
C ASN A 316 -11.53 16.36 -16.59
N ARG A 317 -10.35 15.71 -16.59
CA ARG A 317 -9.91 14.91 -15.43
C ARG A 317 -9.09 15.68 -14.37
N GLY A 318 -8.69 16.91 -14.65
CA GLY A 318 -7.81 17.69 -13.77
C GLY A 318 -6.40 17.11 -13.63
N PRO A 319 -5.47 17.83 -12.99
CA PRO A 319 -4.08 17.40 -12.89
C PRO A 319 -3.87 16.27 -11.87
N LEU A 320 -2.90 15.40 -12.12
CA LEU A 320 -2.22 14.66 -11.05
C LEU A 320 -1.40 15.65 -10.23
N MET A 321 -1.60 15.65 -8.93
CA MET A 321 -0.80 16.42 -7.98
C MET A 321 0.26 15.49 -7.38
N VAL A 322 1.47 16.00 -7.15
CA VAL A 322 2.59 15.24 -6.60
C VAL A 322 3.18 16.02 -5.45
N PHE A 323 3.28 15.41 -4.28
CA PHE A 323 3.95 15.98 -3.13
C PHE A 323 5.48 15.86 -3.28
N LYS A 324 6.20 16.89 -2.86
CA LYS A 324 7.66 17.03 -3.02
C LYS A 324 8.46 15.88 -2.41
N HIS A 325 7.98 15.33 -1.30
CA HIS A 325 8.70 14.37 -0.48
C HIS A 325 8.04 12.99 -0.50
N ASN A 326 8.86 11.94 -0.49
CA ASN A 326 8.40 10.58 -0.31
C ASN A 326 7.97 10.35 1.15
N LEU A 327 6.74 9.91 1.39
CA LEU A 327 6.18 9.71 2.73
C LEU A 327 6.23 8.25 3.22
N PHE A 328 6.84 7.34 2.45
CA PHE A 328 6.83 5.92 2.75
C PHE A 328 8.16 5.24 2.42
N ASP A 329 8.64 4.35 3.29
CA ASP A 329 9.87 3.61 3.09
C ASP A 329 9.56 2.13 2.78
N HIS A 330 9.97 1.66 1.61
CA HIS A 330 9.74 0.27 1.19
C HIS A 330 10.74 -0.67 1.87
N ILE A 331 10.22 -1.58 2.69
CA ILE A 331 10.99 -2.59 3.43
C ILE A 331 11.05 -3.95 2.72
N GLY A 332 10.32 -4.10 1.62
CA GLY A 332 10.28 -5.33 0.84
C GLY A 332 11.66 -5.68 0.26
N THR A 333 12.24 -6.78 0.72
CA THR A 333 13.45 -7.39 0.12
C THR A 333 13.10 -8.65 -0.67
N VAL A 334 11.97 -9.29 -0.36
CA VAL A 334 11.49 -10.50 -1.01
C VAL A 334 10.19 -10.22 -1.75
N SER A 335 10.28 -10.32 -3.07
CA SER A 335 9.16 -10.25 -4.00
C SER A 335 8.18 -11.42 -3.82
N SER A 336 6.90 -11.18 -4.10
CA SER A 336 5.91 -12.23 -4.33
C SER A 336 6.16 -12.99 -5.65
N PHE A 337 6.88 -12.39 -6.61
CA PHE A 337 7.36 -13.01 -7.84
C PHE A 337 8.73 -13.67 -7.68
N GLU A 338 8.95 -14.81 -8.35
CA GLU A 338 10.14 -15.65 -8.17
C GLU A 338 11.43 -15.03 -8.74
N VAL A 339 11.33 -14.16 -9.74
CA VAL A 339 12.47 -13.51 -10.39
C VAL A 339 12.29 -12.00 -10.38
N ARG A 340 13.30 -11.26 -9.90
CA ARG A 340 13.37 -9.80 -10.05
C ARG A 340 14.77 -9.39 -10.50
N PRO A 341 14.89 -8.49 -11.50
CA PRO A 341 16.17 -7.85 -11.81
C PRO A 341 16.59 -6.91 -10.67
N ASP A 342 17.89 -6.63 -10.59
CA ASP A 342 18.43 -5.60 -9.71
C ASP A 342 17.81 -4.24 -10.05
N ARG A 343 17.46 -3.48 -9.01
CA ARG A 343 16.80 -2.18 -9.13
C ARG A 343 17.64 -1.11 -8.43
N PRO A 344 17.62 0.14 -8.93
CA PRO A 344 18.18 1.26 -8.18
C PRO A 344 17.51 1.39 -6.80
N LYS A 345 18.23 1.96 -5.84
CA LYS A 345 17.70 2.22 -4.49
C LYS A 345 16.42 3.06 -4.59
N TRP A 346 15.40 2.65 -3.85
CA TRP A 346 14.17 3.42 -3.68
C TRP A 346 14.43 4.69 -2.86
N PRO A 347 13.69 5.79 -3.10
CA PRO A 347 13.81 6.96 -2.26
C PRO A 347 13.40 6.61 -0.83
N GLY A 348 14.20 7.02 0.14
CA GLY A 348 13.90 6.86 1.56
C GLY A 348 12.87 7.87 2.06
N CYS A 349 12.64 7.89 3.38
CA CYS A 349 11.76 8.86 4.01
C CYS A 349 12.19 10.30 3.74
N TYR A 350 11.23 11.12 3.30
CA TYR A 350 11.38 12.53 2.97
C TYR A 350 12.39 12.85 1.86
N GLU A 351 12.93 11.85 1.17
CA GLU A 351 13.72 12.08 -0.04
C GLU A 351 12.83 12.65 -1.16
N SER A 352 13.45 13.38 -2.09
CA SER A 352 12.71 14.10 -3.15
C SER A 352 12.03 13.15 -4.13
N MET A 353 10.78 13.47 -4.48
CA MET A 353 9.98 12.78 -5.50
C MET A 353 10.33 13.21 -6.94
N ALA A 354 11.30 14.11 -7.13
CA ALA A 354 11.63 14.65 -8.46
C ALA A 354 12.39 13.67 -9.37
N ASN A 355 13.15 12.74 -8.80
CA ASN A 355 14.06 11.86 -9.54
C ASN A 355 13.77 10.37 -9.33
N VAL A 356 12.54 10.01 -8.96
CA VAL A 356 12.19 8.61 -8.70
C VAL A 356 12.13 7.83 -10.01
N TRP A 357 13.06 6.89 -10.17
CA TRP A 357 13.30 6.17 -11.42
C TRP A 357 12.10 5.34 -11.90
N SER A 358 11.24 4.88 -11.00
CA SER A 358 10.07 4.06 -11.34
C SER A 358 8.86 4.86 -11.79
N LEU A 359 8.89 6.19 -11.64
CA LEU A 359 7.78 7.07 -12.00
C LEU A 359 7.99 7.63 -13.40
N GLN A 360 6.90 7.82 -14.14
CA GLN A 360 6.93 8.59 -15.38
C GLN A 360 7.21 10.06 -15.08
N GLU A 361 7.67 10.82 -16.08
CA GLU A 361 8.02 12.23 -15.92
C GLU A 361 6.86 13.06 -15.33
N HIS A 362 5.63 12.84 -15.80
CA HIS A 362 4.44 13.55 -15.31
C HIS A 362 3.96 13.09 -13.93
N GLU A 363 4.52 11.99 -13.39
CA GLU A 363 4.23 11.49 -12.04
C GLU A 363 5.28 11.93 -11.01
N ARG A 364 6.36 12.57 -11.45
CA ARG A 364 7.42 13.08 -10.58
C ARG A 364 7.08 14.48 -10.11
N PHE A 365 7.66 14.84 -8.97
CA PHE A 365 7.59 16.23 -8.52
C PHE A 365 8.37 17.13 -9.47
N ASP A 366 7.78 18.25 -9.88
CA ASP A 366 8.44 19.24 -10.72
C ASP A 366 9.32 20.15 -9.83
N PRO A 367 10.68 20.13 -9.97
CA PRO A 367 11.57 20.96 -9.17
C PRO A 367 11.32 22.46 -9.32
N ARG A 368 10.64 22.91 -10.38
CA ARG A 368 10.26 24.33 -10.52
C ARG A 368 9.21 24.76 -9.50
N CYS A 369 8.54 23.80 -8.87
CA CYS A 369 7.54 24.01 -7.83
C CYS A 369 8.10 23.83 -6.41
N ASP A 370 9.43 23.86 -6.24
CA ASP A 370 10.11 23.62 -4.96
C ASP A 370 9.56 24.47 -3.81
N GLU A 371 9.12 25.70 -4.14
CA GLU A 371 8.53 26.65 -3.21
C GLU A 371 7.11 26.32 -2.79
N PHE A 372 6.38 25.39 -3.42
CA PHE A 372 4.96 25.14 -3.14
C PHE A 372 4.68 23.76 -2.53
N ASP A 373 5.71 22.92 -2.37
CA ASP A 373 5.65 21.57 -1.78
C ASP A 373 4.78 20.55 -2.54
N VAL A 374 3.99 21.00 -3.52
CA VAL A 374 3.23 20.19 -4.47
C VAL A 374 3.41 20.69 -5.90
N SER A 375 3.38 19.78 -6.87
CA SER A 375 3.40 20.08 -8.30
C SER A 375 2.23 19.41 -9.02
N PRO A 376 1.74 19.94 -10.15
CA PRO A 376 2.17 21.18 -10.79
C PRO A 376 1.71 22.42 -9.99
N CYS A 377 2.53 23.47 -9.96
CA CYS A 377 2.28 24.72 -9.23
C CYS A 377 1.48 25.75 -10.05
N ILE A 378 0.53 25.28 -10.86
CA ILE A 378 -0.25 26.13 -11.77
C ILE A 378 -1.11 27.10 -10.97
N GLY A 379 -1.08 28.38 -11.34
CA GLY A 379 -1.97 29.40 -10.78
C GLY A 379 -1.57 29.90 -9.39
N LEU A 380 -0.45 29.44 -8.82
CA LEU A 380 0.06 29.97 -7.56
C LEU A 380 1.03 31.12 -7.79
N THR A 381 0.79 32.23 -7.07
CA THR A 381 1.82 33.22 -6.78
C THR A 381 2.39 32.94 -5.38
N THR A 382 3.55 33.51 -5.07
CA THR A 382 4.12 33.48 -3.71
C THR A 382 3.12 33.99 -2.65
N ASP A 383 2.29 34.98 -3.01
CA ASP A 383 1.23 35.51 -2.15
C ASP A 383 0.13 34.48 -1.86
N SER A 384 -0.19 33.61 -2.84
CA SER A 384 -1.13 32.50 -2.64
C SER A 384 -0.61 31.49 -1.61
N LYS A 385 0.70 31.21 -1.60
CA LYS A 385 1.30 30.36 -0.56
C LYS A 385 1.21 31.02 0.81
N ALA A 386 1.52 32.31 0.91
CA ALA A 386 1.39 33.04 2.16
C ALA A 386 -0.06 32.99 2.68
N ALA A 387 -1.06 33.21 1.81
CA ALA A 387 -2.47 33.11 2.19
C ALA A 387 -2.88 31.71 2.65
N LEU A 388 -2.35 30.65 2.02
CA LEU A 388 -2.53 29.26 2.47
C LEU A 388 -1.91 29.03 3.85
N ILE A 389 -0.74 29.60 4.09
CA ILE A 389 -0.07 29.53 5.39
C ILE A 389 -0.87 30.28 6.46
N TYR A 390 -1.38 31.47 6.14
CA TYR A 390 -2.18 32.30 7.04
C TYR A 390 -3.56 31.71 7.38
N LYS A 391 -4.15 30.87 6.51
CA LYS A 391 -5.37 30.10 6.83
C LYS A 391 -5.14 28.96 7.86
N GLY A 392 -3.97 28.90 8.49
CA GLY A 392 -3.63 27.97 9.56
C GLY A 392 -2.76 26.78 9.12
N GLY A 393 -2.21 26.80 7.91
CA GLY A 393 -1.29 25.78 7.43
C GLY A 393 0.16 26.18 7.64
N HIS A 394 0.81 25.81 8.75
CA HIS A 394 2.26 25.95 8.81
C HIS A 394 2.92 25.22 7.62
N SER A 395 4.01 25.76 7.07
CA SER A 395 4.83 25.03 6.10
C SER A 395 5.17 23.68 6.72
N PHE A 396 4.89 22.58 6.02
CA PHE A 396 5.25 21.27 6.55
C PHE A 396 6.77 21.19 6.66
N GLN A 397 7.26 21.01 7.88
CA GLN A 397 8.68 20.79 8.15
C GLN A 397 8.85 19.29 8.41
N PRO A 398 9.63 18.58 7.58
CA PRO A 398 9.93 17.18 7.86
C PRO A 398 10.61 17.06 9.23
N PRO A 399 10.43 15.92 9.92
CA PRO A 399 11.00 15.68 11.25
C PRO A 399 12.52 15.69 11.30
#